data_AF-A0A7V8ZJQ2-F1
#
_entry.id   AF-A0A7V8ZJQ2-F1
#
_cell.length_a   1.000
_cell.length_b   1.000
_cell.length_c   1.000
_cell.angle_alpha   90.00
_cell.angle_beta   90.00
_cell.angle_gamma   90.00
#
_symmetry.space_group_name_H-M   'P 1'
#
loop_
_entity.id
_entity.type
_entity.pdbx_description
1 polymer ?
#
loop_
_entity_poly.entity_id
_entity_poly.type
_entity_poly.pdbx_seq_one_letter_code
_entity_poly.pdbx_strand_id
1 'polypeptide(L)'
;MSIFADPPIENPIHITVAGHPGDPRSPAAAHPGIVVHYVPYLHPDDLDVIDGLPVTSASRTLIDMAEVADEEELRDIWQRARQLGMIDPDALAASRARVEWRPSLPLVDRLIREFAEGP
;
A
#
# COMPACT_ATOMS: atom_id res chain seq x y z
N MET A 1 -14.82 -31.57 -9.07
CA MET A 1 -14.73 -30.45 -10.02
C MET A 1 -15.90 -29.53 -9.72
N SER A 2 -15.69 -28.57 -8.81
CA SER A 2 -16.74 -27.61 -8.40
C SER A 2 -16.71 -26.44 -9.36
N ILE A 3 -17.85 -26.11 -9.94
CA ILE A 3 -18.07 -25.07 -10.98
C ILE A 3 -18.41 -23.69 -10.38
N PHE A 4 -18.29 -23.54 -9.07
CA PHE A 4 -18.46 -22.27 -8.39
C PHE A 4 -17.07 -21.77 -8.00
N ALA A 5 -16.69 -20.60 -8.50
CA ALA A 5 -15.56 -19.87 -7.95
C ALA A 5 -15.80 -19.70 -6.44
N ASP A 6 -14.77 -19.94 -5.64
CA ASP A 6 -14.86 -19.70 -4.20
C ASP A 6 -15.35 -18.25 -3.97
N PRO A 7 -16.25 -18.02 -3.00
CA PRO A 7 -16.72 -16.68 -2.71
C PRO A 7 -15.52 -15.77 -2.38
N PRO A 8 -15.57 -14.48 -2.75
CA PRO A 8 -14.49 -13.55 -2.44
C PRO A 8 -14.25 -13.55 -0.93
N ILE A 9 -12.99 -13.72 -0.53
CA ILE A 9 -12.59 -13.64 0.87
C ILE A 9 -12.75 -12.19 1.31
N GLU A 10 -13.63 -11.94 2.29
CA GLU A 10 -14.03 -10.60 2.70
C GLU A 10 -12.86 -9.73 3.21
N ASN A 11 -11.77 -10.35 3.68
CA ASN A 11 -10.58 -9.65 4.19
C ASN A 11 -9.30 -10.42 3.84
N PRO A 12 -8.77 -10.28 2.62
CA PRO A 12 -7.52 -10.92 2.26
C PRO A 12 -6.34 -10.24 2.98
N ILE A 13 -5.26 -10.98 3.16
CA ILE A 13 -3.99 -10.44 3.63
C ILE A 13 -3.23 -9.89 2.43
N HIS A 14 -2.92 -8.60 2.47
CA HIS A 14 -2.08 -7.96 1.46
C HIS A 14 -0.61 -8.11 1.85
N ILE A 15 0.21 -8.63 0.94
CA ILE A 15 1.66 -8.71 1.12
C ILE A 15 2.37 -8.02 -0.03
N THR A 16 3.50 -7.38 0.27
CA THR A 16 4.38 -6.79 -0.73
C THR A 16 5.63 -7.65 -0.85
N VAL A 17 5.97 -8.08 -2.07
CA VAL A 17 7.16 -8.89 -2.35
C VAL A 17 8.03 -8.22 -3.41
N ALA A 18 9.34 -8.37 -3.26
CA ALA A 18 10.28 -7.95 -4.29
C ALA A 18 10.16 -8.88 -5.51
N GLY A 19 10.00 -8.31 -6.70
CA GLY A 19 9.99 -9.07 -7.96
C GLY A 19 8.95 -8.61 -8.95
N HIS A 20 8.51 -9.54 -9.80
CA HIS A 20 7.56 -9.29 -10.88
C HIS A 20 6.54 -10.43 -10.96
N PRO A 21 5.24 -10.15 -11.20
CA PRO A 21 4.19 -11.17 -11.24
C PRO A 21 4.40 -12.21 -12.34
N GLY A 22 5.11 -11.84 -13.41
CA GLY A 22 5.51 -12.73 -14.50
C GLY A 22 6.84 -13.46 -14.33
N ASP A 23 7.51 -13.39 -13.17
CA ASP A 23 8.74 -14.16 -12.94
C ASP A 23 8.41 -15.67 -12.92
N PRO A 24 8.95 -16.49 -13.83
CA PRO A 24 8.66 -17.92 -13.91
C PRO A 24 9.16 -18.72 -12.69
N ARG A 25 9.97 -18.11 -11.81
CA ARG A 25 10.41 -18.69 -10.55
C ARG A 25 9.45 -18.40 -9.39
N SER A 26 8.50 -17.48 -9.56
CA SER A 26 7.48 -17.19 -8.56
C SER A 26 6.52 -18.39 -8.43
N PRO A 27 6.10 -18.75 -7.21
CA PRO A 27 5.18 -19.86 -7.00
C PRO A 27 3.86 -19.65 -7.76
N ALA A 28 3.33 -20.74 -8.33
CA ALA A 28 2.29 -20.72 -9.37
C ALA A 28 0.89 -20.22 -8.93
N ALA A 29 0.66 -19.95 -7.65
CA ALA A 29 -0.49 -19.19 -7.16
C ALA A 29 -0.27 -18.84 -5.68
N ALA A 30 -0.65 -17.63 -5.28
CA ALA A 30 -0.80 -17.32 -3.86
C ALA A 30 -2.02 -18.05 -3.29
N HIS A 31 -2.05 -18.26 -1.97
CA HIS A 31 -3.24 -18.76 -1.29
C HIS A 31 -4.44 -17.82 -1.58
N PRO A 32 -5.68 -18.32 -1.74
CA PRO A 32 -6.83 -17.48 -2.10
C PRO A 32 -7.10 -16.29 -1.16
N GLY A 33 -6.62 -16.37 0.08
CA GLY A 33 -6.71 -15.29 1.08
C GLY A 33 -5.51 -14.35 1.10
N ILE A 34 -4.61 -14.41 0.12
CA ILE A 34 -3.41 -13.57 0.04
C ILE A 34 -3.42 -12.82 -1.29
N VAL A 35 -3.37 -11.49 -1.20
CA VAL A 35 -3.15 -10.60 -2.34
C VAL A 35 -1.68 -10.21 -2.36
N VAL A 36 -0.99 -10.54 -3.46
CA VAL A 36 0.44 -10.27 -3.61
C VAL A 36 0.65 -9.03 -4.48
N HIS A 37 1.25 -8.00 -3.89
CA HIS A 37 1.71 -6.80 -4.56
C HIS A 37 3.20 -6.94 -4.88
N TYR A 38 3.57 -6.71 -6.14
CA TYR A 38 4.96 -6.82 -6.57
C TYR A 38 5.57 -5.44 -6.73
N VAL A 39 6.75 -5.25 -6.14
CA VAL A 39 7.58 -4.05 -6.32
C VAL A 39 9.01 -4.44 -6.67
N PRO A 40 9.76 -3.64 -7.45
CA PRO A 40 11.17 -3.94 -7.72
C PRO A 40 12.02 -3.98 -6.44
N TYR A 41 11.73 -3.06 -5.53
CA TYR A 41 12.42 -2.90 -4.26
C TYR A 41 11.53 -2.11 -3.29
N LEU A 42 11.53 -2.51 -2.01
CA LEU A 42 10.94 -1.74 -0.92
C LEU A 42 12.08 -1.20 -0.04
N HIS A 43 12.14 0.11 0.14
CA HIS A 43 13.21 0.72 0.89
C HIS A 43 13.08 0.42 2.40
N PRO A 44 14.18 0.23 3.15
CA PRO A 44 14.16 0.03 4.60
C PRO A 44 13.31 1.05 5.37
N ASP A 45 13.42 2.35 5.06
CA ASP A 45 12.57 3.41 5.66
C ASP A 45 11.08 3.32 5.29
N ASP A 46 10.70 2.51 4.29
CA ASP A 46 9.29 2.22 3.96
C ASP A 46 8.78 0.99 4.74
N LEU A 47 9.58 0.45 5.65
CA LEU A 47 9.23 -0.66 6.54
C LEU A 47 9.07 -0.20 7.99
N ASP A 48 8.21 -0.89 8.70
CA ASP A 48 8.11 -0.86 10.16
C ASP A 48 7.96 -2.31 10.67
N VAL A 49 8.00 -2.50 11.99
CA VAL A 49 7.87 -3.81 12.62
C VAL A 49 6.80 -3.77 13.71
N ILE A 50 5.75 -4.58 13.54
CA ILE A 50 4.69 -4.78 14.55
C ILE A 50 4.72 -6.24 14.97
N ASP A 51 4.90 -6.51 16.27
CA ASP A 51 4.97 -7.87 16.84
C ASP A 51 5.99 -8.80 16.14
N GLY A 52 7.09 -8.23 15.66
CA GLY A 52 8.14 -8.95 14.93
C GLY A 52 7.82 -9.21 13.46
N LEU A 53 6.67 -8.76 12.96
CA LEU A 53 6.30 -8.86 11.56
C LEU A 53 6.68 -7.57 10.82
N PRO A 54 7.40 -7.66 9.69
CA PRO A 54 7.64 -6.51 8.85
C PRO A 54 6.33 -6.07 8.19
N VAL A 55 6.00 -4.80 8.34
CA VAL A 55 4.86 -4.14 7.71
C VAL A 55 5.36 -2.93 6.94
N THR A 56 4.54 -2.37 6.06
CA THR A 56 4.82 -1.07 5.47
C THR A 56 4.74 0.02 6.54
N SER A 57 5.63 1.02 6.46
CA SER A 57 5.53 2.21 7.30
C SER A 57 4.20 2.92 7.07
N ALA A 58 3.76 3.77 7.99
CA ALA A 58 2.50 4.51 7.85
C ALA A 58 2.47 5.33 6.54
N SER A 59 3.55 6.08 6.26
CA SER A 59 3.73 6.84 5.02
C SER A 59 3.61 5.97 3.78
N ARG A 60 4.27 4.80 3.79
CA ARG A 60 4.24 3.87 2.68
C ARG A 60 2.84 3.28 2.47
N THR A 61 2.19 2.89 3.56
CA THR A 61 0.83 2.33 3.56
C THR A 61 -0.17 3.33 2.95
N LEU A 62 -0.11 4.61 3.34
CA LEU A 62 -0.99 5.64 2.81
C LEU A 62 -0.85 5.83 1.28
N ILE A 63 0.36 5.65 0.75
CA ILE A 63 0.62 5.70 -0.70
C ILE A 63 0.11 4.43 -1.38
N ASP A 64 0.34 3.26 -0.79
CA ASP A 64 -0.10 1.97 -1.33
C ASP A 64 -1.63 1.85 -1.35
N MET A 65 -2.35 2.47 -0.39
CA MET A 65 -3.82 2.47 -0.37
C MET A 65 -4.45 3.07 -1.64
N ALA A 66 -3.75 3.96 -2.34
CA ALA A 66 -4.25 4.53 -3.58
C ALA A 66 -4.34 3.54 -4.76
N GLU A 67 -3.83 2.31 -4.60
CA GLU A 67 -4.02 1.22 -5.57
C GLU A 67 -5.26 0.36 -5.30
N VAL A 68 -5.80 0.41 -4.07
CA VAL A 68 -6.87 -0.51 -3.63
C VAL A 68 -8.14 0.20 -3.13
N ALA A 69 -8.07 1.50 -2.84
CA ALA A 69 -9.18 2.31 -2.39
C ALA A 69 -9.60 3.32 -3.46
N ASP A 70 -10.89 3.70 -3.48
CA ASP A 70 -11.36 4.82 -4.29
C ASP A 70 -10.99 6.18 -3.68
N GLU A 71 -11.29 7.29 -4.37
CA GLU A 71 -10.92 8.63 -3.89
C GLU A 71 -11.61 9.00 -2.55
N GLU A 72 -12.85 8.57 -2.32
CA GLU A 72 -13.60 8.88 -1.10
C GLU A 72 -13.01 8.11 0.08
N GLU A 73 -12.83 6.79 -0.07
CA GLU A 73 -12.20 5.93 0.91
C GLU A 73 -10.77 6.40 1.25
N LEU A 74 -10.00 6.78 0.22
CA LEU A 74 -8.64 7.27 0.41
C LEU A 74 -8.63 8.57 1.23
N ARG A 75 -9.56 9.49 0.99
CA ARG A 75 -9.68 10.71 1.81
C ARG A 75 -10.00 10.39 3.27
N ASP A 76 -10.90 9.45 3.52
CA ASP A 76 -11.25 9.02 4.87
C ASP A 76 -10.06 8.39 5.60
N ILE A 77 -9.30 7.54 4.91
CA ILE A 77 -8.06 6.92 5.43
C ILE A 77 -7.06 8.01 5.83
N TRP A 78 -6.82 8.99 4.96
CA TRP A 78 -5.86 10.07 5.20
C TRP A 78 -6.31 11.00 6.33
N GLN A 79 -7.60 11.34 6.38
CA GLN A 79 -8.19 12.09 7.48
C GLN A 79 -8.06 11.36 8.81
N ARG A 80 -8.27 10.04 8.82
CA ARG A 80 -8.09 9.22 10.02
C ARG A 80 -6.63 9.17 10.46
N ALA A 81 -5.69 8.98 9.54
CA ALA A 81 -4.26 8.99 9.83
C ALA A 81 -3.81 10.34 10.43
N ARG A 82 -4.32 11.46 9.90
CA ARG A 82 -4.09 12.79 10.45
C ARG A 82 -4.58 12.91 11.90
N GLN A 83 -5.81 12.46 12.18
CA GLN A 83 -6.38 12.49 13.54
C GLN A 83 -5.60 11.64 14.53
N LEU A 84 -4.98 10.56 14.05
CA LEU A 84 -4.13 9.67 14.86
C LEU A 84 -2.69 10.19 15.02
N GLY A 85 -2.33 11.31 14.38
CA GLY A 85 -0.96 11.84 14.40
C GLY A 85 0.04 10.96 13.63
N MET A 86 -0.42 10.17 12.67
CA MET A 86 0.39 9.23 11.88
C MET A 86 1.02 9.86 10.63
N ILE A 87 0.73 11.13 10.35
CA ILE A 87 1.28 11.85 9.19
C ILE A 87 2.53 12.59 9.64
N ASP A 88 3.68 12.10 9.17
CA ASP A 88 4.95 12.82 9.16
C ASP A 88 5.20 13.34 7.74
N PRO A 89 5.14 14.67 7.50
CA PRO A 89 5.33 15.26 6.18
C PRO A 89 6.66 14.91 5.51
N ASP A 90 7.76 14.87 6.27
CA ASP A 90 9.09 14.62 5.74
C ASP A 90 9.23 13.14 5.36
N ALA A 91 8.77 12.23 6.23
CA ALA A 91 8.77 10.81 5.94
C ALA A 91 7.84 10.47 4.75
N LEU A 92 6.70 11.14 4.63
CA LEU A 92 5.75 10.95 3.54
C LEU A 92 6.31 11.45 2.20
N ALA A 93 6.93 12.64 2.18
CA ALA A 93 7.62 13.15 1.01
C ALA A 93 8.77 12.23 0.57
N ALA A 94 9.56 11.73 1.54
CA ALA A 94 10.64 10.79 1.27
C ALA A 94 10.12 9.45 0.72
N SER A 95 9.06 8.89 1.32
CA SER A 95 8.44 7.64 0.83
C SER A 95 7.88 7.81 -0.57
N ARG A 96 7.19 8.93 -0.84
CA ARG A 96 6.66 9.27 -2.16
C ARG A 96 7.76 9.38 -3.22
N ALA A 97 8.90 9.97 -2.89
CA ALA A 97 10.04 10.11 -3.80
C ALA A 97 10.67 8.77 -4.21
N ARG A 98 10.49 7.71 -3.40
CA ARG A 98 10.97 6.35 -3.70
C ARG A 98 10.02 5.55 -4.60
N VAL A 99 8.79 6.05 -4.81
CA VAL A 99 7.84 5.43 -5.73
C VAL A 99 8.06 5.98 -7.13
N GLU A 100 8.60 5.13 -8.01
CA GLU A 100 8.97 5.51 -9.39
C GLU A 100 7.76 5.98 -10.21
N TRP A 101 6.79 5.10 -10.45
CA TRP A 101 5.63 5.41 -11.28
C TRP A 101 4.41 4.57 -10.91
N ARG A 102 3.26 5.22 -10.73
CA ARG A 102 1.92 4.61 -10.63
C ARG A 102 0.86 5.56 -11.19
N PRO A 103 -0.23 5.08 -11.80
CA PRO A 103 -1.33 5.93 -12.24
C PRO A 103 -1.97 6.76 -11.12
N SER A 104 -1.91 6.26 -9.87
CA SER A 104 -2.46 6.91 -8.68
C SER A 104 -1.62 8.07 -8.15
N LEU A 105 -0.38 8.27 -8.62
CA LEU A 105 0.52 9.28 -8.07
C LEU A 105 -0.02 10.72 -8.08
N PRO A 106 -0.73 11.20 -9.12
CA PRO A 106 -1.30 12.55 -9.08
C PRO A 106 -2.34 12.75 -7.97
N LEU A 107 -3.11 11.70 -7.65
CA LEU A 107 -4.05 11.71 -6.52
C LEU A 107 -3.28 11.74 -5.19
N VAL A 108 -2.26 10.89 -5.05
CA VAL A 108 -1.38 10.88 -3.87
C VAL A 108 -0.71 12.24 -3.67
N ASP A 109 -0.14 12.85 -4.71
CA ASP A 109 0.51 14.16 -4.65
C ASP A 109 -0.45 15.30 -4.27
N ARG A 110 -1.75 15.15 -4.59
CA ARG A 110 -2.78 16.06 -4.13
C ARG A 110 -3.08 15.87 -2.63
N LEU A 111 -3.20 14.63 -2.17
CA LEU A 111 -3.46 14.32 -0.77
C LEU A 111 -2.29 14.69 0.15
N ILE A 112 -1.04 14.49 -0.31
CA ILE A 112 0.16 14.96 0.43
C ILE A 112 0.05 16.46 0.68
N ARG A 113 -0.23 17.27 -0.34
CA ARG A 113 -0.39 18.73 -0.17
C ARG A 113 -1.53 19.06 0.79
N GLU A 114 -2.68 18.43 0.63
CA GLU A 114 -3.88 18.71 1.44
C GLU A 114 -3.71 18.34 2.93
N PHE A 115 -3.06 17.22 3.23
CA PHE A 115 -3.01 16.66 4.58
C PHE A 115 -1.69 16.89 5.31
N ALA A 116 -0.57 17.03 4.59
CA ALA A 116 0.76 17.21 5.19
C ALA A 116 1.16 18.69 5.30
N GLU A 117 0.70 19.55 4.40
CA GLU A 117 1.06 20.99 4.40
C GLU A 117 0.04 21.86 5.15
N GLY A 118 -1.10 21.28 5.55
CA GLY A 118 -2.21 22.00 6.18
C GLY A 118 -3.12 22.70 5.15
N PRO A 119 -4.28 23.24 5.56
CA PRO A 119 -5.08 24.11 4.70
C PRO A 119 -4.36 25.43 4.39
#